data_AF-A0A7V3JIS0-F1
#
_entry.id   AF-A0A7V3JIS0-F1
#
_cell.length_a   1.000
_cell.length_b   1.000
_cell.length_c   1.000
_cell.angle_alpha   90.00
_cell.angle_beta   90.00
_cell.angle_gamma   90.00
#
_symmetry.space_group_name_H-M   'P 1'
#
loop_
_entity.id
_entity.type
_entity.pdbx_description
1 polymer ?
#
loop_
_entity_poly.entity_id
_entity_poly.type
_entity_poly.pdbx_seq_one_letter_code
_entity_poly.pdbx_strand_id
1 'polypeptide(L)'
;MSKRIWNRRRFLETAGAAAGAAMLAPREVLGGPRFVPPSEKIHIAYVGCGTQGLRQLKPALEKPEVRIVAVCDPNRKSDDYPEWGRHELNQKVRKFLGDDNWARNARGGLCGREVGQE
;
A
#
# COMPACT_ATOMS: atom_id res chain seq x y z
N MET A 1 37.08 31.67 -17.06
CA MET A 1 35.92 31.07 -16.37
C MET A 1 35.41 32.06 -15.32
N SER A 2 34.23 32.66 -15.52
CA SER A 2 33.66 33.63 -14.58
C SER A 2 33.18 32.94 -13.30
N LYS A 3 33.72 33.32 -12.13
CA LYS A 3 33.26 32.84 -10.82
C LYS A 3 31.82 33.36 -10.60
N ARG A 4 30.84 32.49 -10.43
CA ARG A 4 29.50 32.90 -9.97
C ARG A 4 29.63 33.51 -8.58
N ILE A 5 29.45 34.83 -8.49
CA ILE A 5 29.47 35.54 -7.21
C ILE A 5 28.16 35.24 -6.49
N TRP A 6 28.25 34.54 -5.35
CA TRP A 6 27.13 34.37 -4.43
C TRP A 6 26.88 35.68 -3.69
N ASN A 7 25.77 36.35 -4.01
CA ASN A 7 25.31 37.55 -3.30
C ASN A 7 24.11 37.21 -2.39
N ARG A 8 23.83 38.09 -1.41
CA ARG A 8 22.76 37.86 -0.41
C ARG A 8 21.40 37.60 -1.05
N ARG A 9 21.05 38.32 -2.12
CA ARG A 9 19.78 38.14 -2.85
C ARG A 9 19.66 36.74 -3.43
N ARG A 10 20.69 36.30 -4.17
CA ARG A 10 20.73 34.98 -4.79
C ARG A 10 20.72 33.86 -3.75
N PHE A 11 21.39 34.05 -2.61
CA PHE A 11 21.32 33.12 -1.48
C PHE A 11 19.89 32.99 -0.94
N LEU A 12 19.21 34.11 -0.66
CA LEU A 12 17.84 34.09 -0.14
C LEU A 12 16.83 33.52 -1.14
N GLU A 13 16.96 33.84 -2.43
CA GLU A 13 16.12 33.25 -3.48
C GLU A 13 16.29 31.73 -3.55
N THR A 14 17.53 31.24 -3.53
CA THR A 14 17.81 29.80 -3.62
C THR A 14 17.39 29.06 -2.35
N ALA A 15 17.66 29.64 -1.18
CA ALA A 15 17.27 29.08 0.11
C ALA A 15 15.75 29.07 0.29
N GLY A 16 15.06 30.15 -0.12
CA GLY A 16 13.61 30.24 -0.11
C GLY A 16 12.95 29.20 -1.03
N ALA A 17 13.48 29.02 -2.24
CA ALA A 17 13.02 27.98 -3.16
C ALA A 17 13.23 26.56 -2.58
N ALA A 18 14.40 26.29 -1.98
CA ALA A 18 14.69 25.00 -1.38
C ALA A 18 13.79 24.69 -0.17
N ALA A 19 13.57 25.68 0.71
CA ALA A 19 12.67 25.53 1.85
C ALA A 19 11.22 25.31 1.39
N GLY A 20 10.76 26.07 0.38
CA GLY A 20 9.43 25.87 -0.22
C GLY A 20 9.27 24.47 -0.84
N ALA A 21 10.29 23.96 -1.52
CA ALA A 21 10.27 22.60 -2.07
C ALA A 21 10.19 21.53 -0.97
N ALA A 22 10.90 21.70 0.15
CA ALA A 22 10.83 20.77 1.29
C ALA A 22 9.43 20.73 1.93
N MET A 23 8.67 21.84 1.91
CA MET A 23 7.29 21.87 2.42
C MET A 23 6.30 21.07 1.55
N LEU A 24 6.64 20.80 0.29
CA LEU A 24 5.83 19.98 -0.62
C LEU A 24 6.17 18.49 -0.53
N ALA A 25 7.24 18.11 0.18
CA ALA A 25 7.64 16.71 0.31
C ALA A 25 6.66 15.94 1.22
N PRO A 26 6.36 14.67 0.91
CA PRO A 26 5.56 13.83 1.79
C PRO A 26 6.20 13.72 3.18
N ARG A 27 5.37 13.69 4.23
CA ARG A 27 5.83 13.61 5.63
C ARG A 27 6.70 12.38 5.90
N GLU A 28 6.41 11.26 5.23
CA GLU A 28 7.21 10.03 5.31
C GLU A 28 8.67 10.24 4.85
N VAL A 29 8.92 11.17 3.92
CA VAL A 29 10.27 11.50 3.40
C VAL A 29 10.99 12.47 4.32
N LEU A 30 10.27 13.41 4.94
CA LEU A 30 10.82 14.37 5.90
C LEU A 30 11.19 13.72 7.24
N GLY A 31 10.70 12.50 7.49
CA GLY A 31 10.90 11.76 8.73
C GLY A 31 10.10 12.32 9.91
N GLY A 32 10.42 11.83 11.11
CA GLY A 32 9.78 12.24 12.35
C GLY A 32 8.97 11.13 13.03
N PRO A 33 8.54 11.35 14.29
CA PRO A 33 7.89 10.33 15.08
C PRO A 33 6.57 9.88 14.46
N ARG A 34 6.31 8.57 14.49
CA ARG A 34 5.11 7.88 13.97
C ARG A 34 5.03 7.71 12.44
N PHE A 35 6.11 7.97 11.70
CA PHE A 35 6.19 7.66 10.26
C PHE A 35 7.30 6.65 10.00
N VAL A 36 7.04 5.67 9.14
CA VAL A 36 8.08 4.76 8.63
C VAL A 36 8.70 5.41 7.39
N PRO A 37 10.00 5.76 7.40
CA PRO A 37 10.64 6.35 6.25
C PRO A 37 10.69 5.35 5.09
N PRO A 38 10.72 5.84 3.82
CA PRO A 38 10.76 4.95 2.66
C PRO A 38 11.89 3.92 2.68
N SER A 39 13.03 4.24 3.29
CA SER A 39 14.19 3.35 3.42
C SER A 39 13.96 2.15 4.35
N GLU A 40 12.94 2.21 5.22
CA GLU A 40 12.59 1.13 6.16
C GLU A 40 11.35 0.35 5.72
N LYS A 41 10.76 0.67 4.56
CA LYS A 41 9.65 -0.11 4.02
C LYS A 41 10.14 -1.40 3.37
N ILE A 42 9.48 -2.50 3.72
CA ILE A 42 9.69 -3.83 3.14
C ILE A 42 8.73 -4.00 1.97
N HIS A 43 9.28 -4.08 0.77
CA HIS A 43 8.52 -4.29 -0.46
C HIS A 43 8.32 -5.80 -0.69
N ILE A 44 7.06 -6.24 -0.74
CA ILE A 44 6.70 -7.65 -0.83
C ILE A 44 5.92 -7.90 -2.13
N ALA A 45 6.34 -8.91 -2.88
CA ALA A 45 5.51 -9.55 -3.89
C ALA A 45 4.74 -10.71 -3.26
N TYR A 46 3.42 -10.70 -3.39
CA TYR A 46 2.54 -11.67 -2.74
C TYR A 46 2.17 -12.80 -3.70
N VAL A 47 2.55 -14.04 -3.39
CA VAL A 47 2.28 -15.21 -4.25
C VAL A 47 1.25 -16.11 -3.58
N GLY A 48 0.14 -16.35 -4.28
CA GLY A 48 -1.03 -17.10 -3.81
C GLY A 48 -2.08 -16.19 -3.18
N CYS A 49 -3.13 -15.89 -3.94
CA CYS A 49 -4.26 -15.04 -3.56
C CYS A 49 -5.52 -15.86 -3.24
N GLY A 50 -5.34 -17.06 -2.67
CA GLY A 50 -6.42 -17.91 -2.17
C GLY A 50 -6.91 -17.53 -0.77
N THR A 51 -7.78 -18.34 -0.18
CA THR A 51 -8.39 -18.10 1.15
C THR A 51 -7.38 -17.77 2.24
N GLN A 52 -6.31 -18.56 2.35
CA GLN A 52 -5.28 -18.32 3.36
C GLN A 52 -4.41 -17.11 2.98
N GLY A 53 -4.18 -16.91 1.68
CA GLY A 53 -3.43 -15.76 1.18
C GLY A 53 -4.10 -14.45 1.59
N LEU A 54 -5.36 -14.26 1.20
CA LEU A 54 -6.11 -13.04 1.53
C LEU A 54 -6.27 -12.83 3.05
N ARG A 55 -6.37 -13.91 3.83
CA ARG A 55 -6.42 -13.85 5.29
C ARG A 55 -5.14 -13.29 5.92
N GLN A 56 -3.98 -13.64 5.38
CA GLN A 56 -2.68 -13.14 5.85
C GLN A 56 -2.32 -11.78 5.23
N LEU A 57 -2.78 -11.51 4.01
CA LEU A 57 -2.56 -10.24 3.32
C LEU A 57 -3.15 -9.07 4.10
N LYS A 58 -4.38 -9.22 4.60
CA LYS A 58 -5.07 -8.17 5.35
C LYS A 58 -4.29 -7.61 6.57
N PRO A 59 -3.88 -8.41 7.57
CA PRO A 59 -3.07 -7.90 8.67
C PRO A 59 -1.66 -7.46 8.25
N ALA A 60 -1.15 -7.92 7.10
CA ALA A 60 0.10 -7.40 6.54
C ALA A 60 -0.09 -5.97 5.99
N LEU A 61 -1.22 -5.66 5.35
CA LEU A 61 -1.54 -4.31 4.85
C LEU A 61 -1.74 -3.28 5.97
N GLU A 62 -2.10 -3.72 7.17
CA GLU A 62 -2.23 -2.85 8.35
C GLU A 62 -0.87 -2.42 8.94
N LYS A 63 0.24 -3.03 8.50
CA LYS A 63 1.59 -2.73 8.98
C LYS A 63 2.21 -1.58 8.17
N PRO A 64 2.57 -0.44 8.79
CA PRO A 64 3.10 0.73 8.06
C PRO A 64 4.46 0.47 7.39
N GLU A 65 5.23 -0.51 7.88
CA GLU A 65 6.49 -0.95 7.31
C GLU A 65 6.34 -1.88 6.11
N VAL A 66 5.16 -2.47 5.89
CA VAL A 66 4.92 -3.40 4.78
C VAL A 66 4.32 -2.67 3.59
N ARG A 67 4.87 -2.92 2.41
CA ARG A 67 4.30 -2.49 1.15
C ARG A 67 4.16 -3.66 0.20
N ILE A 68 2.93 -4.08 -0.04
CA ILE A 68 2.63 -5.06 -1.08
C ILE A 68 2.70 -4.35 -2.43
N VAL A 69 3.63 -4.75 -3.30
CA VAL A 69 3.91 -4.07 -4.58
C VAL A 69 3.47 -4.87 -5.79
N ALA A 70 3.24 -6.16 -5.61
CA ALA A 70 2.80 -7.07 -6.66
C ALA A 70 2.02 -8.23 -6.04
N VAL A 71 1.13 -8.81 -6.83
CA VAL A 71 0.46 -10.06 -6.48
C VAL A 71 0.54 -11.05 -7.64
N CYS A 72 0.55 -12.34 -7.34
CA CYS A 72 0.63 -13.44 -8.30
C CYS A 72 -0.28 -14.59 -7.88
N ASP A 73 -1.15 -15.04 -8.78
CA ASP A 73 -1.95 -16.24 -8.64
C ASP A 73 -2.30 -16.77 -10.04
N PRO A 74 -2.23 -18.09 -10.31
CA PRO A 74 -2.66 -18.66 -11.58
C PRO A 74 -4.15 -18.39 -11.86
N ASN A 75 -4.99 -18.37 -10.83
CA ASN A 75 -6.39 -17.99 -10.92
C ASN A 75 -6.54 -16.47 -11.01
N ARG A 76 -7.32 -16.00 -11.98
CA ARG A 76 -7.67 -14.58 -12.13
C ARG A 76 -8.58 -14.13 -11.00
N LYS A 77 -9.75 -14.77 -10.93
CA LYS A 77 -10.83 -14.48 -10.01
C LYS A 77 -11.81 -15.64 -10.04
N SER A 78 -12.11 -16.22 -8.89
CA SER A 78 -13.23 -17.16 -8.74
C SER A 78 -13.80 -17.07 -7.32
N ASP A 79 -15.02 -17.57 -7.15
CA ASP A 79 -15.81 -17.47 -5.94
C ASP A 79 -16.11 -18.84 -5.31
N ASP A 80 -15.28 -19.84 -5.61
CA ASP A 80 -15.46 -21.23 -5.21
C ASP A 80 -14.35 -21.74 -4.27
N TYR A 81 -13.54 -20.83 -3.72
CA TYR A 81 -12.48 -21.23 -2.79
C TYR A 81 -13.08 -21.70 -1.45
N PRO A 82 -12.53 -22.78 -0.87
CA PRO A 82 -12.97 -23.28 0.42
C PRO A 82 -12.63 -22.25 1.51
N GLU A 83 -13.62 -21.93 2.34
CA GLU A 83 -13.47 -21.07 3.52
C GLU A 83 -13.47 -21.92 4.80
N TRP A 84 -12.88 -21.41 5.88
CA TRP A 84 -12.86 -22.11 7.17
C TRP A 84 -14.18 -21.95 7.96
N GLY A 85 -15.06 -21.08 7.49
CA GLY A 85 -16.42 -20.87 7.99
C GLY A 85 -17.26 -20.22 6.91
N ARG A 86 -18.58 -20.38 6.97
CA ARG A 86 -19.49 -19.86 5.94
C ARG A 86 -19.33 -18.34 5.77
N HIS A 87 -18.87 -17.90 4.60
CA HIS A 87 -18.61 -16.51 4.23
C HIS A 87 -17.60 -15.78 5.13
N GLU A 88 -16.74 -16.51 5.84
CA GLU A 88 -15.86 -15.93 6.86
C GLU A 88 -14.77 -15.06 6.25
N LEU A 89 -14.13 -15.50 5.16
CA LEU A 89 -13.15 -14.70 4.44
C LEU A 89 -13.84 -13.46 3.85
N ASN A 90 -14.96 -13.67 3.16
CA ASN A 90 -15.63 -12.58 2.46
C ASN A 90 -16.10 -11.46 3.43
N GLN A 91 -16.61 -11.83 4.60
CA GLN A 91 -16.98 -10.86 5.64
C GLN A 91 -15.77 -10.08 6.18
N LYS A 92 -14.61 -10.74 6.32
CA LYS A 92 -13.38 -10.08 6.77
C LYS A 92 -12.84 -9.08 5.77
N VAL A 93 -12.90 -9.42 4.48
CA VAL A 93 -12.47 -8.52 3.38
C VAL A 93 -13.46 -7.38 3.22
N ARG A 94 -14.77 -7.65 3.20
CA ARG A 94 -15.84 -6.64 3.24
C ARG A 94 -15.61 -5.59 4.33
N LYS A 95 -15.37 -6.04 5.56
CA LYS A 95 -15.08 -5.16 6.70
C LYS A 95 -13.77 -4.37 6.54
N PHE A 96 -12.77 -4.96 5.91
CA PHE A 96 -11.48 -4.30 5.67
C PHE A 96 -11.60 -3.17 4.64
N LEU A 97 -12.30 -3.43 3.54
CA LEU A 97 -12.51 -2.46 2.46
C LEU A 97 -13.58 -1.40 2.82
N GLY A 98 -14.45 -1.70 3.78
CA GLY A 98 -15.59 -0.83 4.10
C GLY A 98 -16.68 -0.83 3.02
N ASP A 99 -16.74 -1.87 2.18
CA ASP A 99 -17.73 -2.03 1.11
C ASP A 99 -18.67 -3.20 1.39
N ASP A 100 -19.86 -2.90 1.90
CA ASP A 100 -20.88 -3.90 2.27
C ASP A 100 -21.39 -4.76 1.10
N ASN A 101 -21.21 -4.31 -0.15
CA ASN A 101 -21.62 -5.07 -1.34
C ASN A 101 -20.52 -6.01 -1.85
N TRP A 102 -19.30 -5.90 -1.31
CA TRP A 102 -18.18 -6.74 -1.72
C TRP A 102 -18.48 -8.23 -1.54
N ALA A 103 -18.27 -9.02 -2.60
CA ALA A 103 -18.57 -10.45 -2.70
C ALA A 103 -19.98 -10.87 -2.25
N ARG A 104 -20.99 -9.98 -2.31
CA ARG A 104 -22.35 -10.26 -1.81
C ARG A 104 -23.03 -11.49 -2.41
N ASN A 105 -22.73 -11.79 -3.67
CA ASN A 105 -23.32 -12.91 -4.42
C ASN A 105 -22.33 -14.06 -4.65
N ALA A 106 -21.17 -14.04 -3.98
CA ALA A 106 -20.15 -15.09 -4.12
C ALA A 106 -20.65 -16.41 -3.50
N ARG A 107 -20.44 -17.52 -4.22
CA ARG A 107 -20.84 -18.86 -3.77
C ARG A 107 -20.01 -19.37 -2.59
N GLY A 108 -18.76 -18.94 -2.49
CA GLY A 108 -17.75 -19.26 -1.49
C GLY A 108 -16.71 -18.14 -1.41
N GLY A 109 -15.46 -18.46 -1.06
CA GLY A 109 -14.40 -17.45 -0.92
C GLY A 109 -14.06 -16.81 -2.26
N LEU A 110 -14.24 -15.49 -2.37
CA LEU A 110 -13.83 -14.74 -3.55
C LEU A 110 -12.31 -14.53 -3.51
N CYS A 111 -11.59 -15.15 -4.44
CA CYS A 111 -10.12 -15.24 -4.45
C CYS A 111 -9.56 -15.09 -5.87
N GLY A 112 -8.23 -15.03 -5.98
CA GLY A 112 -7.49 -14.90 -7.25
C GLY A 112 -6.69 -13.61 -7.34
N ARG A 113 -5.80 -13.51 -8.33
CA ARG A 113 -4.88 -12.36 -8.43
C ARG A 113 -5.58 -11.03 -8.60
N GLU A 114 -6.72 -10.98 -9.29
CA GLU A 114 -7.48 -9.73 -9.46
C GLU A 114 -8.11 -9.31 -8.13
N VAL A 115 -8.56 -10.28 -7.34
CA VAL A 115 -9.07 -10.03 -5.98
C VAL A 115 -7.97 -9.56 -5.04
N GLY A 116 -6.75 -10.10 -5.16
CA GLY A 116 -5.59 -9.63 -4.40
C GLY A 116 -5.10 -8.23 -4.78
N GLN A 117 -5.56 -7.66 -5.90
CA GLN A 117 -5.25 -6.29 -6.33
C GLN A 117 -6.28 -5.25 -5.86
N GLU A 118 -7.47 -5.69 -5.45
CA GLU A 118 -8.53 -4.83 -4.88
C GLU A 118 -8.14 -4.31 -3.49
#